data_AF-A0A6C0JLA3-F1
#
_entry.id   AF-A0A6C0JLA3-F1
#
_cell.length_a   1.000
_cell.length_b   1.000
_cell.length_c   1.000
_cell.angle_alpha   90.00
_cell.angle_beta   90.00
_cell.angle_gamma   90.00
#
_symmetry.space_group_name_H-M   'P 1'
#
loop_
_entity.id
_entity.type
_entity.pdbx_description
1 polymer ?
#
loop_
_entity_poly.entity_id
_entity_poly.type
_entity_poly.pdbx_seq_one_letter_code
_entity_poly.pdbx_strand_id
1 'polypeptide(L)'
;MKMEAVNETETKYYCECCHYKCIYPAHWKQHLECEKHKNNGKRKTRCDKVLEPKCKCCDYTTTRTINMKLHYLNKHANKEERKKEFKYYCEDCDFGNFSKSLFKLHNEAKHQ
;
A
#
# COMPACT_ATOMS: atom_id res chain seq x y z
N MET A 1 -0.26 -9.18 -51.94
CA MET A 1 -1.40 -9.46 -51.04
C MET A 1 -1.44 -10.95 -50.74
N LYS A 2 -1.47 -11.30 -49.44
CA LYS A 2 -1.86 -12.57 -48.78
C LYS A 2 -1.00 -12.69 -47.51
N MET A 3 -1.40 -11.97 -46.46
CA MET A 3 -2.35 -12.37 -45.41
C MET A 3 -1.63 -13.10 -44.29
N GLU A 4 -1.61 -12.40 -43.16
CA GLU A 4 -0.97 -12.72 -41.89
C GLU A 4 -1.60 -13.99 -41.28
N ALA A 5 -0.77 -14.96 -40.90
CA ALA A 5 -1.20 -16.05 -40.04
C ALA A 5 -0.97 -15.63 -38.59
N VAL A 6 -1.93 -14.90 -38.02
CA VAL A 6 -2.01 -14.71 -36.57
C VAL A 6 -2.34 -16.09 -35.98
N ASN A 7 -1.43 -16.61 -35.17
CA ASN A 7 -1.62 -17.84 -34.42
C ASN A 7 -2.64 -17.59 -33.30
N GLU A 8 -3.91 -17.52 -33.65
CA GLU A 8 -5.03 -17.31 -32.74
C GLU A 8 -5.27 -18.59 -31.94
N THR A 9 -4.52 -18.76 -30.85
CA THR A 9 -4.89 -19.75 -29.84
C THR A 9 -6.25 -19.36 -29.27
N GLU A 10 -7.32 -20.04 -29.71
CA GLU A 10 -8.70 -19.82 -29.28
C GLU A 10 -8.78 -19.90 -27.75
N THR A 11 -8.86 -18.73 -27.11
CA THR A 11 -8.80 -18.63 -25.66
C THR A 11 -10.17 -19.03 -25.09
N LYS A 12 -10.28 -20.28 -24.62
CA LYS A 12 -11.56 -20.85 -24.16
C LYS A 12 -12.02 -20.34 -22.78
N TYR A 13 -11.10 -19.94 -21.92
CA TYR A 13 -11.40 -19.49 -20.56
C TYR A 13 -10.78 -18.11 -20.29
N TYR A 14 -11.60 -17.21 -19.77
CA TYR A 14 -11.23 -15.83 -19.50
C TYR A 14 -11.73 -15.40 -18.12
N CYS A 15 -10.84 -14.80 -17.33
CA CYS A 15 -11.18 -14.22 -16.04
C CYS A 15 -11.28 -12.70 -16.13
N GLU A 16 -12.46 -12.17 -15.89
CA GLU A 16 -12.72 -10.73 -15.84
C GLU A 16 -12.10 -10.05 -14.60
N CYS A 17 -11.88 -10.80 -13.51
CA CYS A 17 -11.31 -10.25 -12.28
C CYS A 17 -9.83 -9.86 -12.41
N CYS A 18 -9.06 -10.57 -13.24
CA CYS A 18 -7.62 -10.31 -13.38
C CYS A 18 -7.09 -10.44 -14.81
N HIS A 19 -7.98 -10.47 -15.81
CA HIS A 19 -7.67 -10.58 -17.24
C HIS A 19 -6.83 -11.81 -17.61
N TYR A 20 -6.93 -12.88 -16.82
CA TYR A 20 -6.22 -14.13 -17.09
C TYR A 20 -6.91 -14.90 -18.22
N LYS A 21 -6.12 -15.41 -19.14
CA LYS A 21 -6.54 -16.11 -20.35
C LYS A 21 -5.91 -17.50 -20.36
N CYS A 22 -6.72 -18.54 -20.51
CA CYS A 22 -6.20 -19.89 -20.71
C CYS A 22 -7.11 -20.74 -21.61
N ILE A 23 -6.53 -21.81 -22.14
CA ILE A 23 -7.20 -22.72 -23.08
C ILE A 23 -7.56 -24.04 -22.38
N TYR A 24 -6.77 -24.41 -21.37
CA TYR A 24 -6.89 -25.69 -20.67
C TYR A 24 -7.82 -25.61 -19.45
N PRO A 25 -8.80 -26.51 -19.32
CA PRO A 25 -9.73 -26.54 -18.18
C PRO A 25 -9.03 -26.79 -16.84
N ALA A 26 -7.96 -27.60 -16.82
CA ALA A 26 -7.18 -27.85 -15.61
C ALA A 26 -6.55 -26.56 -15.06
N HIS A 27 -5.98 -25.74 -15.94
CA HIS A 27 -5.38 -24.46 -15.57
C HIS A 27 -6.45 -23.44 -15.16
N TRP A 28 -7.62 -23.46 -15.82
CA TRP A 28 -8.76 -22.65 -15.41
C TRP A 28 -9.23 -23.00 -13.99
N LYS A 29 -9.36 -24.29 -13.69
CA LYS A 29 -9.74 -24.76 -12.35
C LYS A 29 -8.71 -24.34 -11.30
N GLN A 30 -7.41 -24.56 -11.55
CA GLN A 30 -6.34 -24.12 -10.67
C GLN A 30 -6.31 -22.59 -10.48
N HIS A 31 -6.63 -21.84 -11.53
CA HIS A 31 -6.73 -20.38 -11.49
C HIS A 31 -7.86 -19.90 -10.56
N LEU A 32 -9.04 -20.51 -10.65
CA LEU A 32 -10.17 -20.23 -9.75
C LEU A 32 -9.87 -20.68 -8.32
N GLU A 33 -9.11 -21.78 -8.16
CA GLU A 33 -8.69 -22.29 -6.86
C GLU A 33 -7.52 -21.52 -6.23
N CYS A 34 -6.92 -20.57 -6.96
CA CYS A 34 -5.89 -19.68 -6.45
C CYS A 34 -6.47 -18.80 -5.33
N GLU A 35 -5.67 -18.53 -4.30
CA GLU A 35 -6.05 -17.71 -3.16
C GLU A 35 -6.58 -16.32 -3.55
N LYS A 36 -6.11 -15.76 -4.68
CA LYS A 36 -6.60 -14.48 -5.21
C LYS A 36 -8.08 -14.57 -5.63
N HIS A 37 -8.52 -15.65 -6.28
CA HIS A 37 -9.92 -15.81 -6.71
C HIS A 37 -10.81 -16.40 -5.61
N LYS A 38 -10.27 -17.27 -4.74
CA LYS A 38 -10.96 -17.70 -3.52
C LYS A 38 -11.33 -16.53 -2.60
N ASN A 39 -10.52 -15.47 -2.58
CA ASN A 39 -10.79 -14.26 -1.80
C ASN A 39 -11.40 -13.13 -2.64
N ASN A 40 -12.21 -13.45 -3.66
CA ASN A 40 -12.97 -12.46 -4.45
C ASN A 40 -12.09 -11.39 -5.13
N GLY A 41 -10.88 -11.76 -5.56
CA GLY A 41 -9.89 -10.85 -6.14
C GLY A 41 -9.09 -10.04 -5.11
N LYS A 42 -9.44 -10.12 -3.82
CA LYS A 42 -8.77 -9.36 -2.75
C LYS A 42 -7.51 -10.10 -2.30
N ARG A 43 -6.41 -9.37 -2.13
CA ARG A 43 -5.22 -9.92 -1.48
C ARG A 43 -5.53 -10.10 0.01
N LYS A 44 -5.21 -11.28 0.57
CA LYS A 44 -5.28 -11.49 2.01
C LYS A 44 -4.37 -10.50 2.71
N THR A 45 -4.85 -9.92 3.80
CA THR A 45 -3.99 -9.21 4.73
C THR A 45 -3.01 -10.23 5.32
N ARG A 46 -1.72 -9.89 5.41
CA ARG A 46 -0.73 -10.76 6.06
C ARG A 46 -1.19 -11.08 7.49
N CYS A 47 -1.11 -12.34 7.90
CA CYS A 47 -1.53 -12.77 9.24
C CYS A 47 -0.69 -12.12 10.35
N ASP A 48 0.57 -11.79 10.07
CA ASP A 48 1.46 -11.03 10.96
C ASP A 48 1.16 -9.52 11.01
N LYS A 49 0.26 -9.01 10.16
CA LYS A 49 -0.03 -7.58 10.10
C LYS A 49 -0.91 -7.16 11.28
N VAL A 50 -0.27 -6.84 12.39
CA VAL A 50 -0.90 -6.09 13.49
C VAL A 50 -1.01 -4.63 13.05
N LEU A 51 -2.20 -4.25 12.62
CA LEU A 51 -2.54 -2.86 12.30
C LEU A 51 -3.59 -2.42 13.31
N GLU A 52 -3.25 -1.43 14.12
CA GLU A 52 -4.24 -0.70 14.93
C GLU A 52 -4.78 0.46 14.09
N PRO A 53 -6.02 0.36 13.56
CA PRO A 53 -6.51 1.33 12.59
C PRO A 53 -7.01 2.62 13.25
N LYS A 54 -7.24 2.63 14.56
CA LYS A 54 -7.71 3.79 15.32
C LYS A 54 -6.65 4.26 16.30
N CYS A 55 -6.47 5.58 16.39
CA CYS A 55 -5.57 6.18 17.37
C CYS A 55 -6.12 5.95 18.79
N LYS A 56 -5.23 5.69 19.75
CA LYS A 56 -5.62 5.50 21.16
C LYS A 56 -5.99 6.81 21.86
N CYS A 57 -5.57 7.95 21.30
CA CYS A 57 -5.71 9.27 21.91
C CYS A 57 -6.81 10.13 21.25
N CYS A 58 -7.32 9.76 20.07
CA CYS A 58 -8.36 10.52 19.36
C CYS A 58 -9.09 9.65 18.31
N ASP A 59 -10.08 10.22 17.63
CA ASP A 59 -10.88 9.54 16.60
C ASP A 59 -10.20 9.41 15.23
N TYR A 60 -8.91 9.75 15.13
CA TYR A 60 -8.16 9.55 13.89
C TYR A 60 -8.05 8.05 13.54
N THR A 61 -8.32 7.72 12.27
CA THR A 61 -8.19 6.35 11.76
C THR A 61 -7.35 6.28 10.48
N THR A 62 -6.62 5.18 10.30
CA THR A 62 -5.85 4.93 9.08
C THR A 62 -5.62 3.45 8.84
N THR A 63 -5.41 3.09 7.57
CA THR A 63 -5.12 1.71 7.14
C THR A 63 -3.61 1.40 7.08
N ARG A 64 -2.77 2.39 7.40
CA ARG A 64 -1.30 2.32 7.33
C ARG A 64 -0.68 2.60 8.70
N THR A 65 0.12 1.66 9.19
CA THR A 65 0.84 1.77 10.48
C THR A 65 1.76 2.99 10.53
N ILE A 66 2.48 3.29 9.44
CA ILE A 66 3.37 4.46 9.36
C ILE A 66 2.59 5.77 9.51
N ASN A 67 1.41 5.87 8.89
CA ASN A 67 0.57 7.06 9.02
C ASN A 67 0.05 7.21 10.45
N MET A 68 -0.29 6.10 11.12
CA MET A 68 -0.70 6.14 12.52
C MET A 68 0.44 6.62 13.42
N LYS A 69 1.65 6.10 13.19
CA LYS A 69 2.86 6.54 13.92
C LYS A 69 3.15 8.02 13.68
N LEU A 70 3.07 8.49 12.44
CA LEU A 70 3.26 9.90 12.07
C LEU A 70 2.23 10.79 12.77
N HIS A 71 0.96 10.40 12.76
CA HIS A 71 -0.12 11.10 13.43
C HIS A 71 0.13 11.19 14.94
N TYR A 72 0.40 10.05 15.59
CA TYR A 72 0.67 10.00 17.02
C TYR A 72 1.85 10.90 17.40
N LEU A 73 2.97 10.81 16.68
CA LEU A 73 4.15 11.60 16.97
C LEU A 73 3.91 13.10 16.80
N ASN A 74 3.21 13.53 15.75
CA ASN A 74 2.96 14.95 15.50
C ASN A 74 1.88 15.56 16.41
N LYS A 75 0.88 14.78 16.85
CA LYS A 75 -0.31 15.30 17.56
C LYS A 75 -0.32 14.98 19.06
N HIS A 76 0.29 13.87 19.46
CA HIS A 76 0.18 13.35 20.82
C HIS A 76 1.54 13.18 21.51
N ALA A 77 2.63 13.04 20.77
CA ALA A 77 3.96 12.93 21.37
C ALA A 77 4.57 14.30 21.72
N ASN A 78 5.42 14.27 22.75
CA ASN A 78 6.22 15.42 23.17
C ASN A 78 7.40 15.66 22.20
N LYS A 79 8.13 16.77 22.41
CA LYS A 79 9.25 17.21 21.57
C LYS A 79 10.41 16.19 21.56
N GLU A 80 10.73 15.62 22.71
CA GLU A 80 11.83 14.66 22.86
C GLU A 80 11.55 13.36 22.10
N GLU A 81 10.35 12.81 22.26
CA GLU A 81 9.88 11.62 21.56
C GLU A 81 9.83 11.84 20.05
N ARG A 82 9.39 13.03 19.59
CA ARG A 82 9.45 13.37 18.16
C ARG A 82 10.88 13.38 17.65
N LYS A 83 11.81 14.03 18.35
CA LYS A 83 13.23 14.10 17.94
C LYS A 83 13.89 12.72 17.91
N LYS A 84 13.49 11.84 18.83
CA LYS A 84 14.01 10.47 18.92
C LYS A 84 13.44 9.54 17.85
N GLU A 85 12.12 9.61 17.60
CA GLU A 85 11.43 8.65 16.74
C GLU A 85 11.45 9.06 15.25
N PHE A 86 11.49 10.37 14.96
CA PHE A 86 11.57 10.82 13.57
C PHE A 86 12.97 10.71 13.02
N LYS A 87 13.07 10.13 11.82
CA LYS A 87 14.34 10.06 11.08
C LYS A 87 14.77 11.43 10.56
N TYR A 88 13.81 12.29 10.22
CA TYR A 88 14.06 13.66 9.79
C TYR A 88 13.20 14.59 10.63
N TYR A 89 13.86 15.41 11.44
CA TYR A 89 13.24 16.29 12.41
C TYR A 89 13.78 17.71 12.23
N CYS A 90 12.90 18.71 12.24
CA CYS A 90 13.25 20.11 12.21
C CYS A 90 13.20 20.65 13.64
N GLU A 91 14.34 21.15 14.13
CA GLU A 91 14.44 21.71 15.47
C GLU A 91 13.80 23.09 15.59
N ASP A 92 13.73 23.83 14.48
CA ASP A 92 13.22 25.20 14.41
C ASP A 92 11.69 25.29 14.52
N CYS A 93 10.95 24.30 13.99
CA CYS A 93 9.49 24.32 13.99
C CYS A 93 8.82 23.06 14.56
N ASP A 94 9.61 22.18 15.19
CA ASP A 94 9.13 20.98 15.86
C ASP A 94 8.40 19.96 14.95
N PHE A 95 8.64 20.06 13.64
CA PHE A 95 8.08 19.19 12.62
C PHE A 95 8.95 17.97 12.38
N GLY A 96 8.34 16.79 12.20
CA GLY A 96 9.07 15.59 11.87
C GLY A 96 8.36 14.69 10.87
N ASN A 97 9.18 14.02 10.06
CA ASN A 97 8.74 13.11 9.02
C ASN A 97 9.70 11.91 8.88
N PHE A 98 9.19 10.80 8.36
CA PHE A 98 10.00 9.62 8.03
C PHE A 98 10.60 9.69 6.63
N SER A 99 10.04 10.53 5.74
CA SER A 99 10.46 10.65 4.35
C SER A 99 11.37 11.86 4.15
N LYS A 100 12.57 11.61 3.59
CA LYS A 100 13.55 12.67 3.28
C LYS A 100 13.01 13.71 2.31
N SER A 101 12.31 13.29 1.26
CA SER A 101 11.79 14.20 0.22
C SER A 101 10.75 15.16 0.80
N LEU A 102 9.86 14.67 1.68
CA LEU A 102 8.88 15.50 2.35
C LEU A 102 9.53 16.47 3.35
N PHE A 103 10.60 16.04 4.02
CA PHE A 103 11.36 16.92 4.91
C PHE A 103 12.09 18.04 4.15
N LYS A 104 12.70 17.73 3.00
CA LYS A 104 13.30 18.75 2.13
C LYS A 104 12.28 19.79 1.68
N LEU A 105 11.14 19.32 1.16
CA LEU A 105 10.05 20.20 0.76
C LEU A 105 9.56 21.08 1.92
N HIS A 106 9.48 20.51 3.13
CA HIS A 106 9.15 21.27 4.33
C HIS A 106 10.17 22.39 4.59
N ASN A 107 11.47 22.09 4.57
CA ASN A 107 12.52 23.10 4.77
C ASN A 107 12.48 24.18 3.68
N GLU A 108 12.31 23.79 2.42
CA GLU A 108 12.20 24.73 1.29
C GLU A 108 10.95 25.62 1.41
N ALA A 109 9.83 25.12 1.91
CA ALA A 109 8.59 25.89 2.03
C ALA A 109 8.50 26.74 3.30
N LYS A 110 9.15 26.34 4.39
CA LYS A 110 9.00 26.94 5.72
C LYS A 110 10.25 27.65 6.25
N HIS A 111 11.43 27.30 5.77
CA HIS A 111 12.73 27.71 6.32
C HIS A 111 13.69 28.23 5.25
N GLN A 112 13.16 28.72 4.12
CA GLN A 112 13.95 29.31 3.04
C GLN A 112 14.62 30.61 3.46
#